data_AF-A0A7J2M9I7-F1
#
_entry.id   AF-A0A7J2M9I7-F1
#
_cell.length_a   1.000
_cell.length_b   1.000
_cell.length_c   1.000
_cell.angle_alpha   90.00
_cell.angle_beta   90.00
_cell.angle_gamma   90.00
#
_symmetry.space_group_name_H-M   'P 1'
#
loop_
_entity.id
_entity.type
_entity.pdbx_description
1 polymer ?
#
loop_
_entity_poly.entity_id
_entity_poly.type
_entity_poly.pdbx_seq_one_letter_code
_entity_poly.pdbx_strand_id
1 'polypeptide(L)' 'MQINLDNVVYITETTLTIRGSRRRTTVPKGIVDELDLKDGDKIRWILFKDDSILITKVKSD' A
#
# COMPACT_ATOMS: atom_id res chain seq x y z
N MET A 1 -6.71 -10.74 -9.54
CA MET A 1 -5.27 -10.72 -9.86
C MET A 1 -4.62 -12.03 -9.42
N GLN A 2 -3.88 -12.69 -10.31
CA GLN A 2 -3.08 -13.88 -9.96
C GLN A 2 -1.70 -13.40 -9.50
N ILE A 3 -1.29 -13.74 -8.28
CA ILE A 3 0.02 -13.39 -7.73
C ILE A 3 0.92 -14.62 -7.83
N ASN A 4 2.08 -14.47 -8.49
CA ASN A 4 3.13 -15.48 -8.43
C ASN A 4 3.99 -15.24 -7.18
N LEU A 5 3.93 -16.15 -6.20
CA LEU A 5 4.63 -16.04 -4.93
C LEU A 5 6.15 -16.01 -5.07
N ASP A 6 6.72 -16.58 -6.14
CA ASP A 6 8.16 -16.55 -6.41
C ASP A 6 8.68 -15.12 -6.63
N ASN A 7 7.79 -14.20 -7.01
CA ASN A 7 8.09 -12.79 -7.26
C ASN A 7 7.69 -11.88 -6.08
N VAL A 8 7.41 -12.45 -4.90
CA VAL A 8 6.94 -11.69 -3.74
C VAL A 8 8.00 -11.64 -2.65
N VAL A 9 8.46 -10.43 -2.32
CA VAL A 9 9.43 -10.19 -1.25
C VAL A 9 8.77 -10.15 0.13
N TYR A 10 7.52 -9.67 0.22
CA TYR A 10 6.85 -9.43 1.50
C TYR A 10 5.32 -9.50 1.36
N ILE A 11 4.64 -10.21 2.29
CA ILE A 11 3.18 -10.28 2.39
C ILE A 11 2.79 -10.05 3.85
N THR A 12 1.83 -9.15 4.08
CA THR A 12 1.17 -8.98 5.38
C THR A 12 -0.14 -8.25 5.20
N GLU A 13 -1.04 -8.43 6.15
CA GLU A 13 -2.30 -7.70 6.25
C GLU A 13 -2.22 -6.59 7.31
N THR A 14 -2.95 -5.50 7.08
CA THR A 14 -3.21 -4.47 8.09
C THR A 14 -4.70 -4.15 8.16
N THR A 15 -5.19 -3.80 9.35
CA THR A 15 -6.61 -3.53 9.56
C THR A 15 -6.97 -2.09 9.22
N LEU A 16 -8.02 -1.90 8.42
CA LEU A 16 -8.62 -0.60 8.16
C LEU A 16 -9.32 -0.06 9.43
N THR A 17 -8.94 1.13 9.87
CA THR A 17 -9.66 1.86 10.92
C THR A 17 -10.49 2.99 10.31
N ILE A 18 -11.80 3.00 10.61
CA ILE A 18 -12.74 4.06 10.21
C ILE A 18 -13.21 4.81 11.46
N ARG A 19 -13.00 6.12 11.50
CA ARG A 19 -13.50 7.01 12.57
C ARG A 19 -14.02 8.32 11.97
N GLY A 20 -15.34 8.48 11.95
CA GLY A 20 -15.99 9.60 11.25
C GLY A 20 -15.61 9.61 9.77
N SER A 21 -15.07 10.75 9.29
CA SER A 21 -14.60 10.89 7.91
C SER A 21 -13.19 10.32 7.66
N ARG A 22 -12.48 9.86 8.69
CA ARG A 22 -11.11 9.35 8.55
C ARG A 22 -11.12 7.85 8.27
N ARG A 23 -10.40 7.46 7.22
CA ARG A 23 -10.13 6.07 6.84
C ARG A 23 -8.62 5.91 6.79
N ARG A 24 -8.06 5.03 7.61
CA ARG A 24 -6.61 4.88 7.79
C ARG A 24 -6.26 3.42 7.82
N THR A 25 -5.19 3.07 7.12
CA THR A 25 -4.48 1.83 7.34
C THR A 25 -3.02 2.15 7.67
N THR A 26 -2.39 1.28 8.43
CA THR A 26 -0.96 1.34 8.69
C THR A 26 -0.22 0.81 7.46
N VAL A 27 0.80 1.53 7.00
CA VAL A 27 1.76 0.98 6.02
C VAL A 27 2.71 0.06 6.81
N PRO A 28 2.82 -1.24 6.46
CA PRO A 28 3.70 -2.15 7.19
C PRO A 28 5.15 -1.70 7.18
N LYS A 29 5.86 -1.94 8.30
CA LYS A 29 7.28 -1.59 8.42
C LYS A 29 8.14 -2.15 7.28
N GLY A 30 7.96 -3.43 6.91
CA GLY A 30 8.72 -4.04 5.81
C GLY A 30 8.54 -3.32 4.47
N ILE A 31 7.34 -2.78 4.19
CA ILE A 31 7.09 -1.98 2.98
C ILE A 31 7.74 -0.60 3.08
N VAL A 32 7.70 0.04 4.26
CA VAL A 32 8.33 1.34 4.50
C VAL A 32 9.85 1.26 4.29
N ASP A 33 10.48 0.25 4.87
CA ASP A 33 11.92 0.05 4.83
C ASP A 33 12.38 -0.29 3.39
N GLU A 34 11.71 -1.23 2.71
CA GLU A 34 12.08 -1.68 1.35
C GLU A 34 11.92 -0.58 0.29
N LEU A 35 10.92 0.29 0.44
CA LEU A 35 10.63 1.37 -0.52
C LEU A 35 11.28 2.72 -0.14
N ASP A 36 12.09 2.77 0.92
CA ASP A 36 12.64 4.00 1.52
C ASP A 36 11.58 5.11 1.61
N LEU A 37 10.43 4.78 2.22
CA LEU A 37 9.34 5.73 2.41
C LEU A 37 9.62 6.65 3.60
N LYS A 38 9.36 7.94 3.41
CA LYS A 38 9.59 8.98 4.43
C LYS A 38 8.29 9.68 4.79
N ASP A 39 8.28 10.35 5.94
CA ASP A 39 7.14 11.20 6.31
C ASP A 39 6.91 12.26 5.23
N GLY A 40 5.65 12.44 4.83
CA GLY A 40 5.27 13.31 3.71
C GLY A 40 5.30 12.66 2.32
N ASP A 41 5.88 11.46 2.15
CA ASP A 41 5.83 10.75 0.87
C ASP A 41 4.38 10.42 0.48
N LYS A 42 4.11 10.49 -0.82
CA LYS A 42 2.77 10.20 -1.37
C LYS A 42 2.67 8.74 -1.80
N ILE A 43 1.56 8.11 -1.42
CA ILE A 43 1.17 6.78 -1.87
C ILE A 43 -0.03 6.90 -2.80
N ARG A 44 0.04 6.25 -3.96
CA ARG A 44 -1.03 6.22 -4.95
C ARG A 44 -1.84 4.94 -4.78
N TRP A 45 -3.15 5.12 -4.68
CA TRP A 45 -4.15 4.05 -4.69
C TRP A 45 -4.87 4.08 -6.03
N ILE A 46 -4.93 2.94 -6.70
CA ILE A 46 -5.65 2.76 -7.97
C ILE A 46 -6.71 1.69 -7.73
N LEU A 47 -7.98 2.07 -7.88
CA LEU A 47 -9.11 1.14 -7.87
C LEU A 47 -9.42 0.76 -9.33
N PHE A 48 -9.33 -0.53 -9.63
CA PHE A 48 -9.70 -1.07 -10.94
C PHE A 48 -11.19 -1.42 -10.98
N LYS A 49 -11.73 -1.57 -12.20
CA LYS A 49 -13.14 -1.93 -12.40
C LYS A 49 -13.49 -3.36 -11.93
N ASP A 50 -12.49 -4.20 -11.68
CA ASP A 50 -12.64 -5.56 -11.15
C ASP A 50 -12.49 -5.60 -9.61
N ASP A 51 -12.66 -4.46 -8.94
CA ASP A 51 -12.55 -4.24 -7.50
C ASP A 51 -11.15 -4.52 -6.91
N SER A 52 -10.16 -4.83 -7.74
CA SER A 52 -8.78 -4.93 -7.29
C SER A 52 -8.19 -3.54 -7.00
N ILE A 53 -7.25 -3.50 -6.05
CA ILE A 53 -6.53 -2.29 -5.68
C ILE A 53 -5.04 -2.51 -5.93
N LEU A 54 -4.40 -1.54 -6.57
CA LEU A 54 -2.94 -1.43 -6.61
C LEU A 54 -2.49 -0.22 -5.80
N ILE A 55 -1.50 -0.43 -4.95
CA ILE A 55 -0.86 0.61 -4.14
C ILE A 55 0.58 0.77 -4.63
N THR A 56 1.00 2.02 -4.91
CA THR A 56 2.36 2.31 -5.41
C THR A 56 2.95 3.55 -4.74
N LYS A 57 4.27 3.60 -4.58
CA LYS A 57 5.00 4.84 -4.24
C LYS A 57 4.87 5.82 -5.39
N VAL A 58 4.62 7.09 -5.10
CA VAL A 58 4.73 8.17 -6.08
C VAL A 58 6.18 8.63 -6.11
N LYS A 59 6.80 8.62 -7.30
CA LYS A 59 8.11 9.26 -7.47
C LYS A 59 7.93 10.77 -7.34
N SER A 60 8.75 11.39 -6.51
CA SER A 60 8.92 12.84 -6.52
C SER A 60 9.69 13.21 -7.77
N ASP A 61 9.20 14.21 -8.51
CA ASP A 61 9.97 14.86 -9.57
C ASP A 61 11.11 15.71 -8.98
#